data_AF-A0A2V7XE01-F1
#
_entry.id   AF-A0A2V7XE01-F1
#
_cell.length_a   1.000
_cell.length_b   1.000
_cell.length_c   1.000
_cell.angle_alpha   90.00
_cell.angle_beta   90.00
_cell.angle_gamma   90.00
#
_symmetry.space_group_name_H-M   'P 1'
#
loop_
_entity.id
_entity.type
_entity.pdbx_description
1 polymer ?
#
loop_
_entity_poly.entity_id
_entity_poly.type
_entity_poly.pdbx_seq_one_letter_code
_entity_poly.pdbx_strand_id
1 'polypeptide(L)'
;SGGMRFLKGAGFLVRGLAQVSMNLTDFEQTPIHRAFEMVKREAARYGVMPISSEIVGLIPKKALEQAAEWFLQVENFDSSLILENRLAAVMGGKMAVGGLRAGVEPFVEQLAAPTATPGGGSASAAAGAMAAGLAVMVASMSRGKKAYQQHETQLSAAIASLTPLREELKAAVDADAESYNSVMKAYKAAKADEKSGERLIEAALKEATAVPLGVAEKAYEVAQLVKLLEPITNPNMKSDLTTASALARAAITGALANVEINLASLKDGAFAAEVRQRTSRLRS
;
A
#
# COMPACT_ATOMS: atom_id res chain seq x y z
N SER A 1 -9.97 -1.27 45.59
CA SER A 1 -10.08 -1.59 44.15
C SER A 1 -10.16 -0.29 43.37
N GLY A 2 -9.42 -0.16 42.27
CA GLY A 2 -9.44 1.06 41.44
C GLY A 2 -10.64 1.12 40.49
N GLY A 3 -11.08 2.32 40.11
CA GLY A 3 -12.33 2.56 39.37
C GLY A 3 -12.22 2.56 37.83
N MET A 4 -11.03 2.61 37.24
CA MET A 4 -10.84 2.60 35.78
C MET A 4 -9.90 1.48 35.33
N ARG A 5 -10.29 0.75 34.28
CA ARG A 5 -9.43 -0.23 33.61
C ARG A 5 -8.35 0.48 32.81
N PHE A 6 -7.23 -0.20 32.56
CA PHE A 6 -6.09 0.31 31.77
C PHE A 6 -5.46 1.61 32.29
N LEU A 7 -5.67 1.90 33.56
CA LEU A 7 -5.13 3.07 34.24
C LEU A 7 -4.55 2.66 35.59
N LYS A 8 -3.33 3.10 35.85
CA LYS A 8 -2.69 2.99 37.17
C LYS A 8 -2.51 4.40 37.72
N GLY A 9 -3.13 4.69 38.86
CA GLY A 9 -3.09 6.00 39.49
C GLY A 9 -2.38 5.97 40.84
N ALA A 10 -1.73 7.07 41.20
CA ALA A 10 -1.14 7.30 42.51
C ALA A 10 -1.23 8.79 42.90
N GLY A 11 -1.32 9.07 44.20
CA GLY A 11 -1.36 10.44 44.73
C GLY A 11 0.01 10.89 45.23
N PHE A 12 0.36 12.14 44.96
CA PHE A 12 1.63 12.74 45.37
C PHE A 12 1.41 14.16 45.90
N LEU A 13 2.34 14.65 46.72
CA LEU A 13 2.42 16.05 47.10
C LEU A 13 3.59 16.69 46.33
N VAL A 14 3.28 17.61 45.43
CA VAL A 14 4.26 18.24 44.52
C VAL A 14 4.07 19.75 44.61
N ARG A 15 5.13 20.50 44.93
CA ARG A 15 5.11 21.96 45.05
C ARG A 15 4.00 22.49 45.99
N GLY A 16 3.74 21.77 47.08
CA GLY A 16 2.69 22.12 48.04
C GLY A 16 1.27 21.83 47.58
N LEU A 17 1.08 21.17 46.43
CA LEU A 17 -0.21 20.82 45.86
C LEU A 17 -0.37 19.30 45.77
N ALA A 18 -1.59 18.81 45.96
CA ALA A 18 -1.93 17.41 45.70
C ALA A 18 -1.95 17.16 44.17
N GLN A 19 -1.25 16.12 43.73
CA GLN A 19 -1.17 15.71 42.34
C GLN A 19 -1.63 14.27 42.20
N VAL A 20 -2.55 14.02 41.25
CA VAL A 20 -2.95 12.68 40.83
C VAL A 20 -2.09 12.30 39.63
N SER A 21 -1.10 11.44 39.84
CA SER A 21 -0.29 10.87 38.77
C SER A 21 -1.00 9.66 38.19
N MET A 22 -1.04 9.56 36.85
CA MET A 22 -1.71 8.48 36.13
C MET A 22 -0.80 7.93 35.05
N ASN A 23 -0.72 6.60 34.94
CA ASN A 23 -0.16 5.90 33.82
C ASN A 23 -1.28 5.17 33.08
N LEU A 24 -1.58 5.61 31.86
CA LEU A 24 -2.54 4.96 30.98
C LEU A 24 -1.83 3.88 30.18
N THR A 25 -2.07 2.62 30.54
CA THR A 25 -1.44 1.47 29.88
C THR A 25 -2.04 1.20 28.50
N ASP A 26 -3.27 1.66 28.27
CA ASP A 26 -3.94 1.64 26.97
C ASP A 26 -4.89 2.84 26.88
N PHE A 27 -4.46 3.87 26.15
CA PHE A 27 -5.22 5.12 26.01
C PHE A 27 -6.37 4.99 25.00
N GLU A 28 -6.40 3.95 24.16
CA GLU A 28 -7.47 3.76 23.19
C GLU A 28 -8.71 3.17 23.89
N GLN A 29 -8.50 2.30 24.87
CA GLN A 29 -9.59 1.76 25.69
C GLN A 29 -10.01 2.69 26.84
N THR A 30 -9.05 3.38 27.47
CA THR A 30 -9.32 4.41 28.47
C THR A 30 -8.71 5.73 28.00
N PRO A 31 -9.47 6.57 27.28
CA PRO A 31 -8.98 7.84 26.77
C PRO A 31 -8.57 8.82 27.88
N ILE A 32 -7.56 9.65 27.57
CA ILE A 32 -6.99 10.62 28.51
C ILE A 32 -8.04 11.59 29.03
N HIS A 33 -8.90 12.11 28.15
CA HIS A 33 -9.97 13.03 28.54
C HIS A 33 -10.94 12.40 29.56
N ARG A 34 -11.24 11.11 29.42
CA ARG A 34 -12.12 10.37 30.33
C ARG A 34 -11.47 10.19 31.70
N ALA A 35 -10.18 9.85 31.71
CA ALA A 35 -9.41 9.75 32.94
C ALA A 35 -9.35 11.09 33.68
N PHE A 36 -9.08 12.17 32.95
CA PHE A 36 -9.01 13.52 33.51
C PHE A 36 -10.36 14.01 34.06
N GLU A 37 -11.46 13.81 33.32
CA GLU A 37 -12.81 14.15 33.80
C GLU A 37 -13.23 13.34 35.03
N MET A 38 -12.80 12.08 35.14
CA MET A 38 -13.04 11.29 36.33
C MET A 38 -12.30 11.86 37.55
N VAL A 39 -11.05 12.29 37.38
CA VAL A 39 -10.29 12.97 38.45
C VAL A 39 -10.96 14.28 38.84
N LYS A 40 -11.39 15.10 37.88
CA LYS A 40 -12.15 16.33 38.15
C LYS A 40 -13.43 16.05 38.93
N ARG A 41 -14.20 15.06 38.50
CA ARG A 41 -15.44 14.66 39.17
C ARG A 41 -15.19 14.21 40.59
N GLU A 42 -14.15 13.43 40.83
CA GLU A 42 -13.83 12.94 42.17
C GLU A 42 -13.30 14.08 43.07
N ALA A 43 -12.40 14.92 42.57
CA ALA A 43 -11.89 16.10 43.27
C ALA A 43 -13.03 17.04 43.71
N ALA A 44 -14.02 17.27 42.83
CA ALA A 44 -15.17 18.11 43.13
C ALA A 44 -16.00 17.61 44.33
N ARG A 45 -16.02 16.31 44.61
CA ARG A 45 -16.71 15.73 45.80
C ARG A 45 -16.05 16.14 47.12
N TYR A 46 -14.77 16.53 47.06
CA TYR A 46 -14.01 17.06 48.17
C TYR A 46 -13.93 18.59 48.16
N GLY A 47 -14.73 19.25 47.31
CA GLY A 47 -14.77 20.72 47.22
C GLY A 47 -13.52 21.34 46.58
N VAL A 48 -12.70 20.56 45.89
CA VAL A 48 -11.49 21.03 45.22
C VAL A 48 -11.57 20.78 43.71
N MET A 49 -10.85 21.58 42.94
CA MET A 49 -10.78 21.46 41.48
C MET A 49 -9.33 21.35 41.03
N PRO A 50 -9.01 20.50 40.03
CA PRO A 50 -7.70 20.49 39.42
C PRO A 50 -7.39 21.86 38.80
N ILE A 51 -6.29 22.48 39.24
CA ILE A 51 -5.87 23.80 38.75
C ILE A 51 -5.05 23.71 37.45
N SER A 52 -4.38 22.58 37.24
CA SER A 52 -3.55 22.31 36.06
C SER A 52 -3.34 20.81 35.88
N SER A 53 -2.84 20.43 34.71
CA SER A 53 -2.39 19.08 34.38
C SER A 53 -1.10 19.17 33.59
N GLU A 54 -0.23 18.17 33.74
CA GLU A 54 1.01 18.05 32.99
C GLU A 54 1.14 16.67 32.34
N ILE A 55 1.86 16.63 31.22
CA ILE A 55 2.29 15.38 30.58
C ILE A 55 3.76 15.18 30.92
N VAL A 56 4.08 14.02 31.48
CA VAL A 56 5.47 13.63 31.78
C VAL A 56 6.01 12.79 30.62
N GLY A 57 6.94 13.35 29.86
CA GLY A 57 7.56 12.70 28.70
C GLY A 57 6.82 12.96 27.39
N LEU A 58 6.81 11.97 26.50
CA LEU A 58 6.15 12.03 25.20
C LEU A 58 4.74 11.43 25.28
N ILE A 59 3.82 11.97 24.48
CA ILE A 59 2.45 11.49 24.36
C ILE A 59 2.18 11.07 22.91
N PRO A 60 1.48 9.94 22.66
CA PRO A 60 1.03 9.60 21.32
C PRO A 60 0.09 10.68 20.77
N LYS A 61 0.35 11.14 19.55
CA LYS A 61 -0.46 12.16 18.85
C LYS A 61 -1.96 11.84 18.88
N LYS A 62 -2.34 10.60 18.57
CA LYS A 62 -3.73 10.12 18.58
C LYS A 62 -4.45 10.37 19.91
N ALA A 63 -3.73 10.27 21.03
CA ALA A 63 -4.33 10.49 22.35
C ALA A 63 -4.70 11.96 22.59
N LEU A 64 -3.90 12.90 22.05
CA LEU A 64 -4.23 14.33 22.06
C LEU A 64 -5.39 14.64 21.11
N GLU A 65 -5.38 14.07 19.91
CA GLU A 65 -6.46 14.26 18.92
C GLU A 65 -7.81 13.80 19.48
N GLN A 66 -7.86 12.62 20.10
CA GLN A 66 -9.07 12.11 20.77
C GLN A 66 -9.55 13.02 21.91
N ALA A 67 -8.62 13.62 22.67
CA ALA A 67 -8.98 14.57 23.71
C ALA A 67 -9.53 15.88 23.13
N ALA A 68 -8.91 16.40 22.06
CA ALA A 68 -9.38 17.59 21.36
C ALA A 68 -10.77 17.38 20.75
N GLU A 69 -11.01 16.24 20.08
CA GLU A 69 -12.32 15.87 19.54
C GLU A 69 -13.39 15.85 20.64
N TRP A 70 -13.10 15.22 21.78
CA TRP A 70 -14.03 15.14 22.90
C TRP A 70 -14.36 16.51 23.53
N PHE A 71 -13.35 17.34 23.79
CA PHE A 71 -13.55 18.59 24.51
C PHE A 71 -14.03 19.74 23.63
N LEU A 72 -13.59 19.79 22.37
CA LEU A 72 -13.97 20.88 21.46
C LEU A 72 -15.36 20.67 20.86
N GLN A 73 -15.81 19.41 20.71
CA GLN A 73 -17.12 19.06 20.16
C GLN A 73 -17.44 19.76 18.83
N VAL A 74 -16.41 19.97 18.00
CA VAL A 74 -16.55 20.64 16.71
C VAL A 74 -17.37 19.75 15.78
N GLU A 75 -18.38 20.33 15.15
CA GLU A 75 -19.26 19.62 14.23
C GLU A 75 -18.46 19.04 13.06
N ASN A 76 -18.70 17.76 12.74
CA ASN A 76 -18.02 17.03 11.66
C ASN A 76 -16.48 17.02 11.75
N PHE A 77 -15.93 17.11 12.96
CA PHE A 77 -14.49 17.04 13.16
C PHE A 77 -13.99 15.59 13.19
N ASP A 78 -12.96 15.32 12.40
CA ASP A 78 -12.14 14.12 12.52
C ASP A 78 -10.66 14.49 12.30
N SER A 79 -9.75 13.59 12.68
CA SER A 79 -8.30 13.88 12.64
C SER A 79 -7.75 14.15 11.23
N SER A 80 -8.47 13.81 10.16
CA SER A 80 -8.11 14.15 8.78
C SER A 80 -8.21 15.65 8.48
N LEU A 81 -8.92 16.43 9.30
CA LEU A 81 -9.01 17.88 9.16
C LEU A 81 -7.81 18.62 9.76
N ILE A 82 -6.92 17.92 10.48
CA ILE A 82 -5.69 18.48 11.02
C ILE A 82 -4.69 18.68 9.88
N LEU A 83 -4.25 19.92 9.67
CA LEU A 83 -3.37 20.30 8.56
C LEU A 83 -2.07 19.47 8.55
N GLU A 84 -1.45 19.30 9.71
CA GLU A 84 -0.21 18.53 9.88
C GLU A 84 -0.42 17.05 9.54
N ASN A 85 -1.62 16.49 9.77
CA ASN A 85 -1.93 15.11 9.35
C ASN A 85 -1.98 15.00 7.82
N ARG A 86 -2.64 15.95 7.16
CA ARG A 86 -2.67 15.99 5.69
C ARG A 86 -1.28 16.19 5.11
N LEU A 87 -0.51 17.12 5.68
CA LEU A 87 0.86 17.39 5.25
C LEU A 87 1.76 16.17 5.42
N ALA A 88 1.69 15.48 6.56
CA ALA A 88 2.46 14.26 6.79
C ALA A 88 2.06 13.12 5.84
N ALA A 89 0.77 12.97 5.53
CA ALA A 89 0.29 11.97 4.58
C ALA A 89 0.73 12.25 3.14
N VAL A 90 0.75 13.53 2.74
CA VAL A 90 1.27 14.01 1.46
C VAL A 90 2.78 13.80 1.37
N MET A 91 3.53 14.26 2.37
CA MET A 91 4.99 14.12 2.42
C MET A 91 5.43 12.65 2.50
N GLY A 92 4.60 11.79 3.10
CA GLY A 92 4.81 10.34 3.16
C GLY A 92 4.36 9.59 1.89
N GLY A 93 3.94 10.27 0.83
CA GLY A 93 3.54 9.66 -0.45
C GLY A 93 2.24 8.85 -0.40
N LYS A 94 1.46 8.95 0.69
CA LYS A 94 0.22 8.18 0.89
C LYS A 94 -1.01 8.88 0.31
N MET A 95 -0.93 10.18 0.03
CA MET A 95 -1.95 10.94 -0.69
C MET A 95 -1.30 11.84 -1.74
N ALA A 96 -1.83 11.81 -2.96
CA ALA A 96 -1.46 12.77 -3.99
C ALA A 96 -2.02 14.16 -3.64
N VAL A 97 -1.18 15.19 -3.75
CA VAL A 97 -1.61 16.59 -3.65
C VAL A 97 -2.55 16.87 -4.82
N GLY A 98 -3.82 17.21 -4.55
CA GLY A 98 -4.82 17.45 -5.60
C GLY A 98 -5.77 16.28 -5.88
N GLY A 99 -5.78 15.23 -5.05
CA GLY A 99 -6.72 14.11 -5.16
C GLY A 99 -6.29 13.01 -6.13
N LEU A 100 -7.17 12.04 -6.39
CA LEU A 100 -6.83 10.85 -7.19
C LEU A 100 -6.39 11.17 -8.62
N ARG A 101 -7.01 12.18 -9.25
CA ARG A 101 -6.64 12.61 -10.61
C ARG A 101 -5.18 13.03 -10.66
N ALA A 102 -4.74 13.90 -9.74
CA ALA A 102 -3.37 14.40 -9.69
C ALA A 102 -2.34 13.27 -9.46
N GLY A 103 -2.75 12.14 -8.86
CA GLY A 103 -1.89 10.97 -8.69
C GLY A 103 -1.69 10.13 -9.96
N VAL A 104 -2.62 10.18 -10.92
CA VAL A 104 -2.59 9.35 -12.13
C VAL A 104 -2.26 10.16 -13.38
N GLU A 105 -2.61 11.44 -13.40
CA GLU A 105 -2.40 12.35 -14.53
C GLU A 105 -0.94 12.38 -15.02
N PRO A 106 0.11 12.51 -14.16
CA PRO A 106 1.48 12.51 -14.64
C PRO A 106 1.87 11.21 -15.36
N PHE A 107 1.37 10.07 -14.91
CA PHE A 107 1.66 8.78 -15.52
C PHE A 107 0.98 8.64 -16.88
N VAL A 108 -0.28 9.05 -16.99
CA VAL A 108 -1.03 8.99 -18.26
C VAL A 108 -0.44 9.94 -19.30
N GLU A 109 -0.05 11.16 -18.90
CA GLU A 109 0.62 12.11 -19.79
C GLU A 109 1.97 11.60 -20.27
N GLN A 110 2.75 10.93 -19.40
CA GLN A 110 4.01 10.30 -19.80
C GLN A 110 3.81 9.15 -20.79
N LEU A 111 2.77 8.33 -20.63
CA LEU A 111 2.42 7.28 -21.60
C LEU A 111 1.97 7.85 -22.96
N ALA A 112 1.36 9.03 -22.97
CA ALA A 112 0.92 9.71 -24.19
C ALA A 112 2.04 10.48 -24.90
N ALA A 113 3.16 10.74 -24.21
CA ALA A 113 4.28 11.49 -24.75
C ALA A 113 4.97 10.72 -25.90
N PRO A 114 5.51 11.41 -26.92
CA PRO A 114 6.26 10.79 -28.01
C PRO A 114 7.69 10.42 -27.58
N THR A 115 7.82 9.68 -26.47
CA THR A 115 9.07 9.17 -25.92
C THR A 115 9.06 7.65 -25.93
N ALA A 116 10.24 7.04 -25.83
CA ALA A 116 10.35 5.58 -25.88
C ALA A 116 9.86 4.89 -24.59
N THR A 117 9.90 5.59 -23.46
CA THR A 117 9.43 5.13 -22.15
C THR A 117 8.80 6.29 -21.36
N PRO A 118 7.90 6.00 -20.40
CA PRO A 118 7.25 4.72 -20.14
C PRO A 118 6.35 4.26 -21.29
N GLY A 119 6.09 2.95 -21.40
CA GLY A 119 5.38 2.36 -22.53
C GLY A 119 4.40 1.26 -22.15
N GLY A 120 4.14 0.33 -23.08
CA GLY A 120 3.18 -0.76 -22.89
C GLY A 120 3.53 -1.70 -21.73
N GLY A 121 4.83 -1.96 -21.49
CA GLY A 121 5.29 -2.76 -20.35
C GLY A 121 4.99 -2.07 -19.01
N SER A 122 5.32 -0.78 -18.90
CA SER A 122 5.03 0.05 -17.72
C SER A 122 3.53 0.15 -17.45
N ALA A 123 2.71 0.31 -18.50
CA ALA A 123 1.24 0.30 -18.40
C ALA A 123 0.70 -1.08 -17.94
N SER A 124 1.31 -2.18 -18.40
CA SER A 124 0.94 -3.54 -17.98
C SER A 124 1.26 -3.78 -16.51
N ALA A 125 2.43 -3.33 -16.04
CA ALA A 125 2.81 -3.38 -14.63
C ALA A 125 1.84 -2.57 -13.75
N ALA A 126 1.49 -1.35 -14.18
CA ALA A 126 0.53 -0.50 -13.49
C ALA A 126 -0.87 -1.16 -13.43
N ALA A 127 -1.34 -1.78 -14.52
CA ALA A 127 -2.59 -2.53 -14.53
C ALA A 127 -2.59 -3.70 -13.53
N GLY A 128 -1.48 -4.45 -13.45
CA GLY A 128 -1.32 -5.51 -12.46
C GLY A 128 -1.33 -4.97 -11.02
N ALA A 129 -0.64 -3.86 -10.76
CA ALA A 129 -0.61 -3.22 -9.46
C ALA A 129 -2.00 -2.73 -9.03
N MET A 130 -2.78 -2.15 -9.95
CA MET A 130 -4.17 -1.76 -9.70
C MET A 130 -5.07 -2.97 -9.41
N ALA A 131 -4.90 -4.08 -10.14
CA ALA A 131 -5.62 -5.33 -9.88
C ALA A 131 -5.33 -5.86 -8.46
N ALA A 132 -4.06 -5.92 -8.07
CA ALA A 132 -3.66 -6.33 -6.73
C ALA A 132 -4.21 -5.38 -5.65
N GLY A 133 -4.18 -4.06 -5.91
CA GLY A 133 -4.72 -3.04 -5.02
C GLY A 133 -6.22 -3.22 -4.73
N LEU A 134 -7.03 -3.44 -5.79
CA LEU A 134 -8.46 -3.72 -5.66
C LEU A 134 -8.70 -5.01 -4.88
N ALA A 135 -7.96 -6.09 -5.17
CA ALA A 135 -8.09 -7.35 -4.47
C ALA A 135 -7.76 -7.23 -2.97
N VAL A 136 -6.69 -6.50 -2.60
CA VAL A 136 -6.34 -6.19 -1.20
C VAL A 136 -7.47 -5.42 -0.52
N MET A 137 -8.03 -4.41 -1.18
CA MET A 137 -9.13 -3.61 -0.65
C MET A 137 -10.35 -4.50 -0.36
N VAL A 138 -10.79 -5.33 -1.31
CA VAL A 138 -11.95 -6.23 -1.13
C VAL A 138 -11.73 -7.23 0.01
N ALA A 139 -10.55 -7.86 0.06
CA ALA A 139 -10.20 -8.79 1.13
C ALA A 139 -10.19 -8.09 2.50
N SER A 140 -9.60 -6.88 2.58
CA SER A 140 -9.51 -6.09 3.81
C SER A 140 -10.87 -5.62 4.31
N MET A 141 -11.77 -5.23 3.40
CA MET A 141 -13.13 -4.80 3.73
C MET A 141 -14.01 -5.94 4.23
N SER A 142 -13.70 -7.18 3.83
CA SER A 142 -14.41 -8.39 4.25
C SER A 142 -13.86 -8.95 5.57
N ARG A 143 -12.54 -8.87 5.79
CA ARG A 143 -11.86 -9.35 7.00
C ARG A 143 -12.35 -8.63 8.25
N GLY A 144 -12.50 -9.37 9.36
CA GLY A 144 -12.97 -8.84 10.65
C GLY A 144 -14.47 -8.56 10.73
N LYS A 145 -15.23 -8.77 9.65
CA LYS A 145 -16.69 -8.68 9.67
C LYS A 145 -17.29 -9.98 10.18
N LYS A 146 -18.28 -9.88 11.06
CA LYS A 146 -19.00 -11.04 11.63
C LYS A 146 -19.55 -11.99 10.56
N ALA A 147 -20.00 -11.47 9.42
CA ALA A 147 -20.53 -12.25 8.30
C ALA A 147 -19.47 -13.14 7.60
N TYR A 148 -18.18 -12.79 7.69
CA TYR A 148 -17.09 -13.48 7.00
C TYR A 148 -16.07 -14.10 7.95
N GLN A 149 -16.41 -14.23 9.25
CA GLN A 149 -15.50 -14.73 10.28
C GLN A 149 -14.96 -16.14 9.98
N GLN A 150 -15.76 -16.99 9.32
CA GLN A 150 -15.33 -18.32 8.88
C GLN A 150 -14.21 -18.30 7.82
N HIS A 151 -14.02 -17.16 7.13
CA HIS A 151 -13.01 -16.95 6.10
C HIS A 151 -11.84 -16.09 6.58
N GLU A 152 -11.77 -15.73 7.87
CA GLU A 152 -10.77 -14.82 8.42
C GLU A 152 -9.32 -15.22 8.06
N THR A 153 -9.00 -16.52 8.18
CA THR A 153 -7.69 -17.06 7.82
C THR A 153 -7.41 -16.97 6.32
N GLN A 154 -8.40 -17.28 5.48
CA GLN A 154 -8.26 -17.22 4.02
C GLN A 154 -8.09 -15.77 3.54
N LEU A 155 -8.87 -14.84 4.09
CA LEU A 155 -8.78 -13.42 3.79
C LEU A 155 -7.43 -12.83 4.25
N SER A 156 -6.96 -13.23 5.43
CA SER A 156 -5.64 -12.80 5.94
C SER A 156 -4.49 -13.32 5.09
N ALA A 157 -4.56 -14.59 4.66
CA ALA A 157 -3.58 -15.18 3.75
C ALA A 157 -3.58 -14.47 2.38
N ALA A 158 -4.76 -14.21 1.81
CA ALA A 158 -4.87 -13.48 0.54
C ALA A 158 -4.26 -12.07 0.64
N ILE A 159 -4.51 -11.32 1.72
CA ILE A 159 -3.89 -10.01 1.93
C ILE A 159 -2.36 -10.13 2.03
N ALA A 160 -1.86 -11.14 2.75
CA ALA A 160 -0.43 -11.37 2.91
C ALA A 160 0.27 -11.72 1.59
N SER A 161 -0.40 -12.44 0.68
CA SER A 161 0.12 -12.73 -0.67
C SER A 161 -0.02 -11.57 -1.65
N LEU A 162 -1.16 -10.86 -1.64
CA LEU A 162 -1.42 -9.75 -2.57
C LEU A 162 -0.56 -8.51 -2.29
N THR A 163 -0.20 -8.27 -1.02
CA THR A 163 0.59 -7.08 -0.64
C THR A 163 1.97 -7.05 -1.29
N PRO A 164 2.83 -8.08 -1.21
CA PRO A 164 4.12 -8.08 -1.91
C PRO A 164 3.95 -8.03 -3.43
N LEU A 165 2.99 -8.78 -3.99
CA LEU A 165 2.70 -8.71 -5.44
C LEU A 165 2.38 -7.28 -5.90
N ARG A 166 1.58 -6.53 -5.12
CA ARG A 166 1.27 -5.13 -5.40
C ARG A 166 2.52 -4.26 -5.41
N GLU A 167 3.39 -4.39 -4.41
CA GLU A 167 4.61 -3.57 -4.34
C GLU A 167 5.60 -3.93 -5.44
N GLU A 168 5.75 -5.21 -5.76
CA GLU A 168 6.61 -5.67 -6.87
C GLU A 168 6.08 -5.21 -8.23
N LEU A 169 4.76 -5.25 -8.46
CA LEU A 169 4.15 -4.75 -9.69
C LEU A 169 4.26 -3.22 -9.81
N LYS A 170 4.20 -2.48 -8.70
CA LYS A 170 4.48 -1.04 -8.70
C LYS A 170 5.93 -0.76 -9.07
N ALA A 171 6.89 -1.46 -8.46
CA ALA A 171 8.30 -1.31 -8.77
C ALA A 171 8.62 -1.67 -10.24
N ALA A 172 7.87 -2.62 -10.81
CA ALA A 172 8.03 -3.01 -12.20
C ALA A 172 7.62 -1.92 -13.22
N VAL A 173 6.85 -0.90 -12.82
CA VAL A 173 6.51 0.25 -13.68
C VAL A 173 7.79 0.99 -14.08
N ASP A 174 8.65 1.29 -13.11
CA ASP A 174 9.92 1.97 -13.34
C ASP A 174 10.96 1.01 -13.95
N ALA A 175 11.00 -0.24 -13.49
CA ALA A 175 11.95 -1.24 -13.98
C ALA A 175 11.81 -1.52 -15.49
N ASP A 176 10.60 -1.45 -16.03
CA ASP A 176 10.37 -1.58 -17.48
C ASP A 176 11.07 -0.46 -18.26
N ALA A 177 10.87 0.79 -17.83
CA ALA A 177 11.51 1.95 -18.42
C ALA A 177 13.04 1.91 -18.30
N GLU A 178 13.56 1.46 -17.16
CA GLU A 178 14.99 1.27 -16.92
C GLU A 178 15.59 0.17 -17.80
N SER A 179 14.91 -0.97 -17.94
CA SER A 179 15.38 -2.10 -18.75
C SER A 179 15.50 -1.73 -20.24
N TYR A 180 14.57 -0.93 -20.77
CA TYR A 180 14.66 -0.38 -22.12
C TYR A 180 15.89 0.52 -22.29
N ASN A 181 16.15 1.40 -21.32
CA ASN A 181 17.32 2.27 -21.35
C ASN A 181 18.63 1.47 -21.33
N SER A 182 18.69 0.35 -20.61
CA SER A 182 19.83 -0.57 -20.60
C SER A 182 20.06 -1.22 -21.97
N VAL A 183 19.00 -1.67 -22.65
CA VAL A 183 19.09 -2.21 -24.02
C VAL A 183 19.62 -1.15 -24.99
N MET A 184 19.13 0.08 -24.93
CA MET A 184 19.60 1.17 -25.79
C MET A 184 21.07 1.54 -25.54
N LYS A 185 21.53 1.49 -24.27
CA LYS A 185 22.95 1.66 -23.93
C LYS A 185 23.81 0.54 -24.53
N ALA A 186 23.34 -0.71 -24.48
CA ALA A 186 24.04 -1.84 -25.07
C ALA A 186 24.18 -1.70 -26.60
N TYR A 187 23.11 -1.30 -27.30
CA TYR A 187 23.17 -1.01 -28.73
C TYR A 187 24.15 0.11 -29.08
N LYS A 188 24.24 1.16 -28.25
CA LYS A 188 25.20 2.24 -28.45
C LYS A 188 26.65 1.76 -28.24
N ALA A 189 26.88 0.96 -27.21
CA ALA A 189 28.20 0.38 -26.92
C ALA A 189 28.69 -0.56 -28.03
N ALA A 190 27.78 -1.33 -28.62
CA ALA A 190 28.10 -2.27 -29.70
C ALA A 190 28.63 -1.60 -30.98
N LYS A 191 28.41 -0.29 -31.17
CA LYS A 191 28.99 0.47 -32.28
C LYS A 191 30.50 0.71 -32.12
N ALA A 192 31.06 0.56 -30.93
CA ALA A 192 32.47 0.79 -30.64
C ALA A 192 33.32 -0.49 -30.69
N ASP A 193 32.75 -1.64 -30.32
CA ASP A 193 33.38 -2.97 -30.39
C ASP A 193 32.29 -4.00 -30.69
N GLU A 194 32.35 -4.59 -31.89
CA GLU A 194 31.32 -5.47 -32.42
C GLU A 194 31.20 -6.78 -31.63
N LYS A 195 32.33 -7.41 -31.24
CA LYS A 195 32.31 -8.71 -30.52
C LYS A 195 31.90 -8.56 -29.07
N SER A 196 32.37 -7.52 -28.38
CA SER A 196 31.95 -7.21 -27.02
C SER A 196 30.50 -6.72 -26.99
N GLY A 197 30.12 -5.95 -28.01
CA GLY A 197 28.78 -5.38 -28.21
C GLY A 197 27.66 -6.41 -28.29
N GLU A 198 27.84 -7.47 -29.09
CA GLU A 198 26.82 -8.51 -29.23
C GLU A 198 26.49 -9.19 -27.89
N ARG A 199 27.51 -9.49 -27.07
CA ARG A 199 27.30 -10.09 -25.75
C ARG A 199 26.56 -9.15 -24.79
N LEU A 200 26.86 -7.86 -24.85
CA LEU A 200 26.18 -6.84 -24.03
C LEU A 200 24.71 -6.68 -24.44
N ILE A 201 24.42 -6.67 -25.74
CA ILE A 201 23.04 -6.61 -26.25
C ILE A 201 22.27 -7.83 -25.80
N GLU A 202 22.84 -9.03 -25.94
CA GLU A 202 22.18 -10.27 -25.56
C GLU A 202 21.89 -10.35 -24.05
N ALA A 203 22.84 -9.92 -23.21
CA ALA A 203 22.62 -9.81 -21.76
C ALA A 203 21.51 -8.80 -21.42
N ALA A 204 21.53 -7.62 -22.03
CA ALA A 204 20.53 -6.58 -21.79
C ALA A 204 19.13 -7.02 -22.26
N LEU A 205 19.02 -7.73 -23.40
CA LEU A 205 17.76 -8.27 -23.88
C LEU A 205 17.20 -9.37 -22.96
N LYS A 206 18.05 -10.22 -22.39
CA LYS A 206 17.61 -11.21 -21.40
C LYS A 206 17.05 -10.54 -20.15
N GLU A 207 17.73 -9.51 -19.65
CA GLU A 207 17.25 -8.71 -18.51
C GLU A 207 15.94 -7.98 -18.84
N ALA A 208 15.86 -7.32 -19.99
CA ALA A 208 14.64 -6.66 -20.46
C ALA A 208 13.50 -7.64 -20.77
N THR A 209 13.78 -8.92 -21.03
CA THR A 209 12.75 -9.97 -21.15
C THR A 209 12.25 -10.41 -19.77
N ALA A 210 13.12 -10.41 -18.76
CA ALA A 210 12.78 -10.86 -17.41
C ALA A 210 11.75 -9.96 -16.72
N VAL A 211 11.81 -8.64 -16.95
CA VAL A 211 10.87 -7.67 -16.36
C VAL A 211 9.41 -7.95 -16.77
N PRO A 212 9.04 -7.91 -18.07
CA PRO A 212 7.66 -8.19 -18.49
C PRO A 212 7.24 -9.64 -18.23
N LEU A 213 8.15 -10.62 -18.27
CA LEU A 213 7.83 -11.98 -17.84
C LEU A 213 7.41 -12.02 -16.36
N GLY A 214 8.18 -11.34 -15.50
CA GLY A 214 7.87 -11.22 -14.08
C GLY A 214 6.56 -10.47 -13.81
N VAL A 215 6.21 -9.48 -14.64
CA VAL A 215 4.89 -8.81 -14.59
C VAL A 215 3.77 -9.78 -14.94
N ALA A 216 3.91 -10.55 -16.02
CA ALA A 216 2.89 -11.51 -16.44
C ALA A 216 2.65 -12.60 -15.39
N GLU A 217 3.71 -13.14 -14.78
CA GLU A 217 3.61 -14.18 -13.74
C GLU A 217 2.91 -13.66 -12.48
N LYS A 218 3.29 -12.46 -12.01
CA LYS A 218 2.66 -11.84 -10.83
C LYS A 218 1.21 -11.46 -11.11
N ALA A 219 0.92 -10.92 -12.28
CA ALA A 219 -0.45 -10.59 -12.67
C ALA A 219 -1.33 -11.85 -12.78
N TYR A 220 -0.77 -12.98 -13.22
CA TYR A 220 -1.44 -14.28 -13.20
C TYR A 220 -1.74 -14.74 -11.77
N GLU A 221 -0.78 -14.63 -10.84
CA GLU A 221 -1.01 -14.94 -9.43
C GLU A 221 -2.11 -14.05 -8.81
N VAL A 222 -2.09 -12.75 -9.11
CA VAL A 222 -3.15 -11.81 -8.72
C VAL A 222 -4.51 -12.27 -9.27
N ALA A 223 -4.59 -12.69 -10.54
CA ALA A 223 -5.84 -13.19 -11.13
C ALA A 223 -6.38 -14.44 -10.41
N GLN A 224 -5.49 -15.36 -10.00
CA GLN A 224 -5.90 -16.55 -9.23
C GLN A 224 -6.41 -16.16 -7.84
N LEU A 225 -5.75 -15.22 -7.16
CA LEU A 225 -6.18 -14.71 -5.86
C LEU A 225 -7.51 -13.95 -5.94
N VAL A 226 -7.75 -13.17 -7.00
CA VAL A 226 -9.04 -12.53 -7.25
C VAL A 226 -10.15 -13.57 -7.38
N LYS A 227 -9.92 -14.65 -8.15
CA LYS A 227 -10.89 -15.75 -8.29
C LYS A 227 -11.16 -16.46 -6.97
N LEU A 228 -10.15 -16.63 -6.11
CA LEU A 228 -10.31 -17.21 -4.78
C LEU A 228 -11.16 -16.31 -3.85
N LEU A 229 -11.06 -15.00 -4.00
CA LEU A 229 -11.77 -14.02 -3.17
C LEU A 229 -13.27 -13.93 -3.49
N GLU A 230 -13.68 -14.20 -4.73
CA GLU A 230 -15.09 -14.08 -5.18
C GLU A 230 -16.12 -14.75 -4.24
N PRO A 231 -15.98 -16.02 -3.84
CA PRO A 231 -16.97 -16.68 -2.98
C PRO A 231 -16.86 -16.33 -1.49
N ILE A 232 -15.79 -15.67 -1.05
CA ILE A 232 -15.48 -15.47 0.39
C ILE A 232 -15.47 -14.00 0.82
N THR A 233 -15.91 -13.09 -0.06
CA THR A 233 -15.93 -11.65 0.18
C THR A 233 -17.32 -11.06 0.00
N ASN A 234 -17.46 -9.78 0.33
CA ASN A 234 -18.74 -9.08 0.25
C ASN A 234 -19.30 -9.04 -1.19
N PRO A 235 -20.50 -9.60 -1.46
CA PRO A 235 -21.11 -9.58 -2.79
C PRO A 235 -21.30 -8.18 -3.38
N ASN A 236 -21.47 -7.16 -2.54
CA ASN A 236 -21.59 -5.76 -2.98
C ASN A 236 -20.29 -5.20 -3.59
N MET A 237 -19.17 -5.91 -3.45
CA MET A 237 -17.86 -5.54 -4.01
C MET A 237 -17.51 -6.34 -5.27
N LYS A 238 -18.49 -7.05 -5.86
CA LYS A 238 -18.30 -7.84 -7.08
C LYS A 238 -17.76 -7.01 -8.25
N SER A 239 -18.17 -5.74 -8.36
CA SER A 239 -17.66 -4.83 -9.38
C SER A 239 -16.15 -4.59 -9.25
N ASP A 240 -15.64 -4.51 -8.02
CA ASP A 240 -14.22 -4.29 -7.75
C ASP A 240 -13.39 -5.53 -8.14
N LEU A 241 -13.86 -6.73 -7.79
CA LEU A 241 -13.21 -7.98 -8.20
C LEU A 241 -13.30 -8.22 -9.71
N THR A 242 -14.41 -7.84 -10.35
CA THR A 242 -14.55 -7.91 -11.82
C THR A 242 -13.51 -7.01 -12.49
N THR A 243 -13.37 -5.78 -11.99
CA THR A 243 -12.36 -4.82 -12.48
C THR A 243 -10.94 -5.34 -12.23
N ALA A 244 -10.66 -5.89 -11.05
CA ALA A 244 -9.38 -6.51 -10.73
C ALA A 244 -9.03 -7.66 -11.69
N SER A 245 -10.00 -8.54 -11.98
CA SER A 245 -9.82 -9.64 -12.94
C SER A 245 -9.52 -9.14 -14.35
N ALA A 246 -10.24 -8.11 -14.81
CA ALA A 246 -10.02 -7.51 -16.13
C ALA A 246 -8.64 -6.84 -16.24
N LEU A 247 -8.24 -6.08 -15.22
CA LEU A 247 -6.93 -5.45 -15.15
C LEU A 247 -5.79 -6.47 -15.11
N ALA A 248 -5.94 -7.55 -14.34
CA ALA A 248 -4.95 -8.62 -14.32
C ALA A 248 -4.78 -9.28 -15.70
N ARG A 249 -5.87 -9.53 -16.43
CA ARG A 249 -5.81 -10.06 -17.82
C ARG A 249 -5.17 -9.08 -18.79
N ALA A 250 -5.47 -7.78 -18.67
CA ALA A 250 -4.84 -6.75 -19.48
C ALA A 250 -3.33 -6.69 -19.21
N ALA A 251 -2.92 -6.76 -17.93
CA ALA A 251 -1.53 -6.82 -17.52
C ALA A 251 -0.80 -8.04 -18.10
N ILE A 252 -1.38 -9.24 -17.99
CA ILE A 252 -0.82 -10.47 -18.58
C ILE A 252 -0.67 -10.30 -20.09
N THR A 253 -1.72 -9.85 -20.78
CA THR A 253 -1.73 -9.72 -22.24
C THR A 253 -0.66 -8.74 -22.73
N GLY A 254 -0.61 -7.55 -22.12
CA GLY A 254 0.36 -6.51 -22.49
C GLY A 254 1.78 -6.92 -22.15
N ALA A 255 2.02 -7.51 -20.97
CA ALA A 255 3.34 -7.97 -20.57
C ALA A 255 3.85 -9.10 -21.48
N LEU A 256 3.01 -10.08 -21.82
CA LEU A 256 3.37 -11.14 -22.77
C LEU A 256 3.69 -10.61 -24.17
N ALA A 257 3.01 -9.56 -24.64
CA ALA A 257 3.35 -8.93 -25.90
C ALA A 257 4.77 -8.31 -25.87
N ASN A 258 5.16 -7.69 -24.76
CA ASN A 258 6.52 -7.15 -24.57
C ASN A 258 7.57 -8.27 -24.48
N VAL A 259 7.25 -9.40 -23.83
CA VAL A 259 8.11 -10.60 -23.83
C VAL A 259 8.38 -11.08 -25.25
N GLU A 260 7.34 -11.26 -26.08
CA GLU A 260 7.50 -11.78 -27.45
C GLU A 260 8.35 -10.85 -28.34
N ILE A 261 8.22 -9.53 -28.20
CA ILE A 261 9.05 -8.56 -28.93
C ILE A 261 10.54 -8.75 -28.58
N ASN A 262 10.86 -8.91 -27.29
CA ASN A 262 12.24 -9.12 -26.85
C ASN A 262 12.77 -10.50 -27.29
N LEU A 263 11.95 -11.55 -27.20
CA LEU A 263 12.30 -12.89 -27.67
C LEU A 263 12.58 -12.96 -29.17
N ALA A 264 11.89 -12.16 -29.99
CA ALA A 264 12.16 -12.08 -31.43
C ALA A 264 13.55 -11.48 -31.74
N SER A 265 14.12 -10.74 -30.80
CA SER A 265 15.42 -10.08 -30.94
C SER A 265 16.59 -10.87 -30.32
N LEU A 266 16.30 -11.95 -29.59
CA LEU A 266 17.29 -12.80 -28.91
C LEU A 266 17.85 -13.89 -29.83
N LYS A 267 19.16 -14.16 -29.73
CA LYS A 267 19.83 -15.25 -30.47
C LYS A 267 19.87 -16.55 -29.67
N ASP A 268 19.89 -16.48 -28.35
CA ASP A 268 19.82 -17.63 -27.44
C ASP A 268 18.47 -18.37 -27.52
N GLY A 269 18.42 -19.38 -28.39
CA GLY A 269 17.24 -20.21 -28.61
C GLY A 269 16.84 -21.05 -27.40
N ALA A 270 17.78 -21.41 -26.51
CA ALA A 270 17.48 -22.20 -25.31
C ALA A 270 16.72 -21.34 -24.28
N PHE A 271 17.23 -20.13 -24.02
CA PHE A 271 16.54 -19.15 -23.18
C PHE A 271 15.17 -18.79 -23.75
N ALA A 272 15.08 -18.53 -25.06
CA ALA A 272 13.80 -18.21 -25.69
C ALA A 272 12.77 -19.35 -25.58
N ALA A 273 13.21 -20.61 -25.71
CA ALA A 273 12.34 -21.78 -25.54
C ALA A 273 11.85 -21.91 -24.08
N GLU A 274 12.73 -21.70 -23.10
CA GLU A 274 12.36 -21.72 -21.67
C GLU A 274 11.30 -20.64 -21.36
N VAL A 275 11.52 -19.41 -21.82
CA VAL A 275 10.58 -18.31 -21.61
C VAL A 275 9.24 -18.59 -22.30
N ARG A 276 9.23 -19.12 -23.52
CA ARG A 276 7.98 -19.51 -24.21
C ARG A 276 7.22 -20.60 -23.46
N GLN A 277 7.93 -21.55 -22.84
CA GLN A 277 7.28 -22.55 -22.01
C GLN A 277 6.59 -21.92 -20.80
N ARG A 278 7.25 -20.97 -20.12
CA ARG A 278 6.65 -20.24 -18.99
C ARG A 278 5.43 -19.44 -19.40
N THR A 279 5.53 -18.65 -20.48
CA THR A 279 4.42 -17.80 -20.95
C THR A 279 3.20 -18.59 -21.38
N SER A 280 3.37 -19.80 -21.93
CA SER A 280 2.24 -20.65 -22.33
C SER A 280 1.27 -20.95 -21.18
N ARG A 281 1.78 -21.09 -19.94
CA ARG A 281 0.99 -21.38 -18.74
C ARG A 281 0.21 -20.18 -18.22
N LEU A 282 0.59 -18.97 -18.65
CA LEU A 282 -0.02 -17.71 -18.21
C LEU A 282 -1.19 -17.28 -19.11
N ARG A 283 -1.36 -17.94 -20.27
CA ARG A 283 -2.42 -17.64 -21.25
C ARG A 283 -3.72 -18.42 -21.00
N SER A 284 -3.70 -19.42 -20.11
CA SER A 284 -4.85 -20.26 -19.72
C SER A 284 -5.63 -19.69 -18.54
#